data_AF-A0A936NA36-F1
#
_entry.id   AF-A0A936NA36-F1
#
_cell.length_a   1.000
_cell.length_b   1.000
_cell.length_c   1.000
_cell.angle_alpha   90.00
_cell.angle_beta   90.00
_cell.angle_gamma   90.00
#
_symmetry.space_group_name_H-M   'P 1'
#
loop_
_entity.id
_entity.type
_entity.pdbx_description
1 polymer ?
#
loop_
_entity_poly.entity_id
_entity_poly.type
_entity_poly.pdbx_seq_one_letter_code
_entity_poly.pdbx_strand_id
1 'polypeptide(L)'
;MSMEVLAGARSEHHLIQLRRLLARATMVPTTPADYETAAFMHRTCRASGETVRKLIDCLIDAVAARVDAEILHADADFLALARHTDLKLHSDSPS
;
A
#
# COMPACT_ATOMS: atom_id res chain seq x y z
N MET A 1 -1.26 7.94 4.63
CA MET A 1 -0.58 7.64 3.36
C MET A 1 -0.14 8.86 2.56
N SER A 2 -0.86 10.00 2.59
CA SER A 2 -0.43 11.20 1.84
C SER A 2 1.00 11.68 2.19
N MET A 3 1.54 11.29 3.34
CA MET A 3 2.90 11.62 3.76
C MET A 3 3.96 11.23 2.73
N GLU A 4 3.99 9.99 2.23
CA GLU A 4 5.06 9.53 1.31
C GLU A 4 4.99 10.27 -0.03
N VAL A 5 3.78 10.47 -0.56
CA VAL A 5 3.56 11.24 -1.79
C VAL A 5 4.00 12.69 -1.60
N LEU A 6 3.56 13.35 -0.53
CA LEU A 6 3.88 14.76 -0.28
C LEU A 6 5.37 14.97 0.07
N ALA A 7 6.01 14.03 0.75
CA ALA A 7 7.44 14.06 1.04
C ALA A 7 8.30 13.89 -0.22
N GLY A 8 7.76 13.27 -1.28
CA GLY A 8 8.40 13.18 -2.60
C GLY A 8 8.33 14.47 -3.44
N ALA A 9 7.69 15.53 -2.95
CA ALA A 9 7.64 16.81 -3.64
C ALA A 9 9.05 17.39 -3.84
N ARG A 10 9.31 17.91 -5.04
CA ARG A 10 10.63 18.45 -5.44
C ARG A 10 10.69 19.99 -5.36
N SER A 11 9.55 20.62 -5.10
CA SER A 11 9.37 22.05 -4.96
C SER A 11 7.98 22.33 -4.37
N GLU A 12 7.75 23.56 -3.90
CA GLU A 12 6.43 24.01 -3.43
C GLU A 12 5.36 23.90 -4.52
N HIS A 13 5.71 24.24 -5.77
CA HIS A 13 4.77 24.08 -6.89
C HIS A 13 4.38 22.62 -7.09
N HIS A 14 5.35 21.70 -7.05
CA HIS A 14 5.08 20.27 -7.16
C HIS A 14 4.21 19.77 -5.99
N LEU A 15 4.46 20.25 -4.76
CA LEU A 15 3.64 19.92 -3.59
C LEU A 15 2.17 20.32 -3.78
N ILE A 16 1.91 21.52 -4.31
CA ILE A 16 0.55 21.99 -4.62
C ILE A 16 -0.12 21.09 -5.66
N GLN A 17 0.61 20.68 -6.70
CA GLN A 17 0.08 19.77 -7.73
C GLN A 17 -0.30 18.40 -7.13
N LEU A 18 0.55 17.83 -6.27
CA LEU A 18 0.27 16.56 -5.59
C LEU A 18 -0.95 16.66 -4.66
N ARG A 19 -1.08 17.76 -3.90
CA ARG A 19 -2.26 18.00 -3.06
C ARG A 19 -3.54 18.04 -3.88
N ARG A 20 -3.53 18.73 -5.03
CA ARG A 20 -4.70 18.79 -5.94
C ARG A 20 -5.04 17.43 -6.52
N LEU A 21 -4.04 16.63 -6.86
CA LEU A 21 -4.26 15.26 -7.34
C LEU A 21 -4.90 14.39 -6.25
N LEU A 22 -4.34 14.38 -5.04
CA LEU A 22 -4.85 13.61 -3.92
C LEU A 22 -6.27 14.05 -3.50
N ALA A 23 -6.59 15.34 -3.60
CA ALA A 23 -7.91 15.86 -3.30
C ALA A 23 -9.02 15.34 -4.24
N ARG A 24 -8.65 14.75 -5.39
CA ARG A 24 -9.60 14.11 -6.32
C ARG A 24 -9.78 12.61 -6.06
N ALA A 25 -8.95 12.01 -5.22
CA ALA A 25 -9.01 10.60 -4.89
C ALA A 25 -9.96 10.35 -3.70
N THR A 26 -10.53 9.15 -3.65
CA THR A 26 -11.27 8.68 -2.49
C THR A 26 -10.28 8.26 -1.41
N MET A 27 -10.33 8.91 -0.24
CA MET A 27 -9.47 8.56 0.89
C MET A 27 -10.13 7.48 1.73
N VAL A 28 -9.49 6.30 1.78
CA VAL A 28 -9.90 5.22 2.68
C VAL A 28 -9.15 5.37 4.00
N PRO A 29 -9.83 5.56 5.15
CA PRO A 29 -9.17 5.65 6.44
C PRO A 29 -8.68 4.27 6.90
N THR A 30 -7.61 4.29 7.69
CA THR A 30 -7.18 3.11 8.45
C THR A 30 -8.06 2.92 9.68
N THR A 31 -8.18 1.67 10.09
CA THR A 31 -8.82 1.24 11.33
C THR A 31 -7.79 0.51 12.20
N PRO A 32 -7.99 0.40 13.52
CA PRO A 32 -7.12 -0.40 14.38
C PRO A 32 -6.94 -1.84 13.89
N ALA A 33 -7.99 -2.45 13.33
CA ALA A 33 -7.96 -3.81 12.79
C ALA A 33 -7.02 -3.95 11.57
N ASP A 34 -6.81 -2.87 10.80
CA ASP A 34 -5.89 -2.89 9.65
C ASP A 34 -4.44 -3.06 10.11
N TYR A 35 -4.08 -2.49 11.26
CA TYR A 35 -2.73 -2.62 11.82
C TYR A 35 -2.46 -4.05 12.34
N GLU A 36 -3.45 -4.67 12.98
CA GLU A 36 -3.36 -6.07 13.41
C GLU A 36 -3.25 -7.01 12.21
N THR A 37 -4.06 -6.77 11.18
CA THR A 37 -4.04 -7.52 9.92
C THR A 37 -2.69 -7.36 9.21
N ALA A 38 -2.17 -6.14 9.10
CA ALA A 38 -0.85 -5.88 8.52
C ALA A 38 0.27 -6.61 9.28
N ALA A 39 0.22 -6.61 10.61
CA ALA A 39 1.19 -7.34 11.44
C ALA A 39 1.09 -8.86 11.24
N PHE A 40 -0.12 -9.39 11.06
CA PHE A 40 -0.33 -10.79 10.70
C PHE A 40 0.26 -11.11 9.32
N MET A 41 -0.09 -10.35 8.27
CA MET A 41 0.42 -10.53 6.91
C MET A 41 1.96 -10.50 6.87
N HIS A 42 2.58 -9.53 7.52
CA HIS A 42 4.05 -9.43 7.60
C HIS A 42 4.68 -10.69 8.24
N ARG A 43 4.09 -11.20 9.34
CA ARG A 43 4.58 -12.43 9.99
C ARG A 43 4.41 -13.65 9.09
N THR A 44 3.28 -13.75 8.39
CA THR A 44 3.01 -14.84 7.44
C THR A 44 4.04 -14.85 6.32
N CYS A 45 4.26 -13.71 5.65
CA CYS A 45 5.23 -13.61 4.57
C CYS A 45 6.66 -13.93 5.06
N ARG A 46 7.05 -13.42 6.24
CA ARG A 46 8.34 -13.74 6.87
C ARG A 46 8.49 -15.22 7.19
N ALA A 47 7.47 -15.86 7.73
CA ALA A 47 7.48 -17.29 8.03
C ALA A 47 7.63 -18.16 6.77
N SER A 48 7.09 -17.68 5.65
CA SER A 48 7.23 -18.29 4.33
C SER A 48 8.55 -17.97 3.60
N GLY A 49 9.48 -17.23 4.24
CA GLY A 49 10.78 -16.87 3.64
C GLY A 49 10.74 -15.64 2.72
N GLU A 50 9.61 -14.97 2.59
CA GLU A 50 9.39 -13.81 1.73
C GLU A 50 9.13 -12.56 2.59
N THR A 51 10.17 -12.02 3.22
CA THR A 51 9.97 -10.88 4.13
C THR A 51 9.68 -9.59 3.35
N VAL A 52 8.48 -9.04 3.53
CA VAL A 52 8.12 -7.69 3.06
C VAL A 52 8.95 -6.65 3.79
N ARG A 53 9.61 -5.75 3.06
CA ARG A 53 10.62 -4.83 3.63
C ARG A 53 10.00 -3.72 4.45
N LYS A 54 8.78 -3.29 4.11
CA LYS A 54 8.11 -2.15 4.75
C LYS A 54 6.77 -2.56 5.33
N LEU A 55 6.57 -2.32 6.63
CA LEU A 55 5.28 -2.55 7.29
C LEU A 55 4.15 -1.69 6.71
N ILE A 56 4.48 -0.56 6.08
CA ILE A 56 3.49 0.27 5.41
C ILE A 56 2.86 -0.46 4.22
N ASP A 57 3.60 -1.31 3.51
CA ASP A 57 3.09 -2.08 2.37
C ASP A 57 2.08 -3.14 2.84
N CYS A 58 2.35 -3.77 3.99
CA CYS A 58 1.38 -4.66 4.66
C CYS A 58 0.13 -3.90 5.12
N LEU A 59 0.26 -2.63 5.54
CA LEU A 59 -0.90 -1.81 5.90
C LEU A 59 -1.71 -1.37 4.68
N ILE A 60 -1.05 -1.07 3.56
CA ILE A 60 -1.72 -0.80 2.28
C ILE A 60 -2.52 -2.04 1.86
N ASP A 61 -1.91 -3.22 1.92
CA ASP A 61 -2.57 -4.50 1.60
C ASP A 61 -3.78 -4.77 2.50
N ALA A 62 -3.62 -4.66 3.83
CA ALA A 62 -4.72 -4.84 4.76
C ALA A 62 -5.92 -3.92 4.48
N VAL A 63 -5.66 -2.65 4.16
CA VAL A 63 -6.72 -1.68 3.80
C VAL A 63 -7.35 -2.07 2.46
N ALA A 64 -6.55 -2.42 1.45
CA ALA A 64 -7.03 -2.77 0.12
C ALA A 64 -7.91 -4.03 0.15
N ALA A 65 -7.46 -5.09 0.84
CA ALA A 65 -8.23 -6.31 1.04
C ALA A 65 -9.57 -6.03 1.75
N ARG A 66 -9.59 -5.18 2.78
CA ARG A 66 -10.83 -4.83 3.51
C ARG A 66 -11.86 -4.11 2.63
N VAL A 67 -11.42 -3.27 1.70
CA VAL A 67 -12.34 -2.51 0.84
C VAL A 67 -12.51 -3.13 -0.55
N ASP A 68 -11.97 -4.34 -0.75
CA ASP A 68 -11.95 -5.05 -2.04
C ASP A 68 -11.39 -4.20 -3.19
N ALA A 69 -10.30 -3.48 -2.94
CA ALA A 69 -9.61 -2.66 -3.93
C ALA A 69 -8.38 -3.36 -4.50
N GLU A 70 -8.11 -3.10 -5.78
CA GLU A 70 -6.85 -3.50 -6.42
C GLU A 70 -5.72 -2.52 -6.06
N ILE A 71 -4.51 -3.05 -5.89
CA ILE A 71 -3.30 -2.24 -5.69
C ILE A 71 -2.59 -2.02 -7.03
N LEU A 72 -2.41 -0.75 -7.39
CA LEU A 72 -1.42 -0.32 -8.37
C LEU A 72 -0.08 -0.07 -7.67
N HIS A 73 0.97 -0.80 -8.05
CA HIS A 73 2.28 -0.66 -7.42
C HIS A 73 3.41 -0.49 -8.44
N ALA A 74 4.60 -0.16 -7.92
CA ALA A 74 5.87 -0.27 -8.62
C ALA A 74 6.96 -0.90 -7.72
N ASP A 75 6.53 -1.61 -6.67
CA ASP A 75 7.39 -2.24 -5.66
C ASP A 75 7.16 -3.76 -5.66
N ALA A 76 8.22 -4.55 -5.84
CA ALA A 76 8.14 -6.01 -5.94
C ALA A 76 7.63 -6.69 -4.66
N ASP A 77 7.63 -6.00 -3.52
CA ASP A 77 7.11 -6.52 -2.26
C ASP A 77 5.61 -6.85 -2.33
N PHE A 78 4.85 -6.15 -3.18
CA PHE A 78 3.44 -6.46 -3.41
C PHE A 78 3.21 -7.80 -4.12
N LEU A 79 4.20 -8.29 -4.87
CA LEU A 79 4.15 -9.63 -5.45
C LEU A 79 4.29 -10.71 -4.37
N ALA A 80 5.11 -10.46 -3.34
CA ALA A 80 5.21 -11.34 -2.18
C ALA A 80 3.90 -11.35 -1.39
N LEU A 81 3.32 -10.18 -1.15
CA LEU A 81 2.00 -10.07 -0.50
C LEU A 81 0.93 -10.84 -1.27
N ALA A 82 0.80 -10.62 -2.58
CA ALA A 82 -0.18 -11.30 -3.43
C ALA A 82 -0.02 -12.83 -3.50
N ARG A 83 1.15 -13.38 -3.15
CA ARG A 83 1.33 -14.84 -3.03
C ARG A 83 0.80 -15.42 -1.72
N HIS A 84 0.71 -14.61 -0.67
CA HIS A 84 0.41 -15.04 0.69
C HIS A 84 -0.89 -14.43 1.26
N THR A 85 -1.56 -13.55 0.50
CA THR A 85 -2.80 -12.86 0.89
C THR A 85 -3.82 -12.83 -0.26
N ASP A 86 -5.07 -12.43 0.02
CA ASP A 86 -6.14 -12.27 -1.00
C ASP A 86 -5.98 -10.97 -1.83
N LEU A 87 -4.77 -10.41 -1.88
CA LEU A 87 -4.49 -9.16 -2.55
C LEU A 87 -4.72 -9.28 -4.06
N LYS A 88 -5.48 -8.32 -4.61
CA LYS A 88 -5.63 -8.13 -6.06
C LYS A 88 -4.68 -7.05 -6.54
N LEU A 89 -3.85 -7.37 -7.52
CA LEU A 89 -2.96 -6.40 -8.17
C LEU A 89 -3.63 -5.85 -9.43
N HIS A 90 -3.58 -4.54 -9.61
CA HIS A 90 -4.09 -3.90 -10.82
C HIS A 90 -3.23 -4.28 -12.03
N SER A 91 -3.84 -4.43 -13.22
CA SER A 91 -3.16 -4.90 -14.43
C SER A 91 -1.99 -4.05 -14.90
N ASP A 92 -1.99 -2.76 -14.55
CA ASP A 92 -0.92 -1.82 -14.91
C ASP A 92 0.29 -1.90 -13.96
N SER A 93 0.24 -2.76 -12.95
CA SER A 93 1.39 -3.01 -12.07
C SER A 93 2.47 -3.81 -12.81
N PRO A 94 3.76 -3.54 -12.55
CA PRO A 94 4.84 -4.33 -13.13
C PRO A 94 4.81 -5.75 -12.57
N SER A 95 5.12 -6.71 -13.45
CA SER A 95 5.27 -8.14 -13.13
C SER A 95 6.53 -8.45 -12.34
#